data_AF-A0A2D3V7K5-F1
#
_entry.id   AF-A0A2D3V7K5-F1
#
_cell.length_a   1.000
_cell.length_b   1.000
_cell.length_c   1.000
_cell.angle_alpha   90.00
_cell.angle_beta   90.00
_cell.angle_gamma   90.00
#
_symmetry.space_group_name_H-M   'P 1'
#
loop_
_entity.id
_entity.type
_entity.pdbx_description
1 polymer ?
#
loop_
_entity_poly.entity_id
_entity_poly.type
_entity_poly.pdbx_seq_one_letter_code
_entity_poly.pdbx_strand_id
1 'polypeptide(L)'
;MVHPEVLPTPSISAANAIWTSHGQAIIQVPATEAYSALRDFQSYSVWNKFTPSISTPSGTNNIELNDRISISYRADTRENTTSIPCRVTAVSDNDMTFALRAWLPFVPEWLLVPEKVHKITSRGEDECLYQVYETQSGVLAYAVKYWMGAKQSNMNQSIADALKMHCEKTKRRTH
;
A
#
# COMPACT_ATOMS: atom_id res chain seq x y z
N MET A 1 -0.87 -24.93 -6.21
CA MET A 1 -0.90 -23.79 -5.27
C MET A 1 0.07 -22.76 -5.84
N VAL A 2 -0.42 -21.76 -6.56
CA VAL A 2 0.45 -20.72 -7.13
C VAL A 2 0.87 -19.86 -5.95
N HIS A 3 2.14 -19.92 -5.56
CA HIS A 3 2.67 -18.91 -4.64
C HIS A 3 2.51 -17.57 -5.36
N PRO A 4 1.70 -16.63 -4.85
CA PRO A 4 1.67 -15.31 -5.45
C PRO A 4 3.09 -14.77 -5.35
N GLU A 5 3.67 -14.42 -6.51
CA GLU A 5 5.00 -13.84 -6.56
C GLU A 5 4.98 -12.57 -5.68
N VAL A 6 5.81 -12.58 -4.63
CA VAL A 6 5.92 -11.45 -3.72
C VAL A 6 6.38 -10.25 -4.53
N LEU A 7 5.65 -9.14 -4.47
CA LEU A 7 6.04 -7.95 -5.19
C LEU A 7 7.42 -7.50 -4.72
N PRO A 8 8.39 -7.31 -5.63
CA PRO A 8 9.72 -6.86 -5.25
C PRO A 8 9.64 -5.45 -4.66
N THR A 9 10.35 -5.24 -3.57
CA THR A 9 10.56 -3.91 -3.00
C THR A 9 11.76 -3.25 -3.66
N PRO A 10 11.65 -1.98 -4.11
CA PRO A 10 12.77 -1.25 -4.68
C PRO A 10 14.01 -1.15 -3.77
N SER A 11 13.84 -1.10 -2.44
CA SER A 11 14.96 -0.83 -1.53
C SER A 11 15.30 -1.95 -0.55
N ILE A 12 14.39 -2.88 -0.28
CA ILE A 12 14.67 -4.09 0.50
C ILE A 12 14.94 -5.25 -0.47
N SER A 13 16.14 -5.82 -0.44
CA SER A 13 16.45 -7.00 -1.26
C SER A 13 15.76 -8.26 -0.68
N ALA A 14 15.53 -9.26 -1.53
CA ALA A 14 14.96 -10.55 -1.08
C ALA A 14 15.80 -11.21 0.02
N ALA A 15 17.13 -11.04 0.00
CA ALA A 15 18.03 -11.56 1.02
C ALA A 15 17.91 -10.84 2.38
N ASN A 16 17.48 -9.58 2.38
CA ASN A 16 17.34 -8.75 3.59
C ASN A 16 15.89 -8.71 4.12
N ALA A 17 14.92 -9.21 3.34
CA ALA A 17 13.53 -9.28 3.73
C ALA A 17 13.34 -10.31 4.86
N ILE A 18 12.87 -9.87 6.02
CA ILE A 18 12.61 -10.73 7.18
C ILE A 18 11.16 -11.21 7.20
N TRP A 19 10.25 -10.34 6.80
CA TRP A 19 8.82 -10.59 6.83
C TRP A 19 8.13 -9.77 5.75
N THR A 20 7.10 -10.36 5.15
CA THR A 20 6.22 -9.67 4.22
C THR A 20 4.79 -10.02 4.54
N SER A 21 3.97 -9.00 4.76
CA SER A 21 2.51 -9.13 4.80
C SER A 21 1.92 -8.74 3.45
N HIS A 22 0.78 -9.30 3.10
CA HIS A 22 0.15 -9.07 1.80
C HIS A 22 -1.37 -8.97 1.92
N GLY A 23 -1.97 -8.33 0.93
CA GLY A 23 -3.40 -8.32 0.67
C GLY A 23 -3.65 -8.21 -0.83
N GLN A 24 -4.73 -8.79 -1.31
CA GLN A 24 -5.07 -8.73 -2.73
C GLN A 24 -6.57 -8.81 -2.98
N ALA A 25 -7.01 -8.24 -4.09
CA ALA A 25 -8.39 -8.34 -4.53
C ALA A 25 -8.49 -8.34 -6.06
N ILE A 26 -9.37 -9.17 -6.60
CA ILE A 26 -9.80 -9.07 -8.00
C ILE A 26 -10.93 -8.04 -8.04
N ILE A 27 -10.80 -7.03 -8.90
CA ILE A 27 -11.72 -5.91 -9.03
C ILE A 27 -12.32 -5.93 -10.43
N GLN A 28 -13.64 -5.82 -10.53
CA GLN A 28 -14.41 -5.88 -11.79
C GLN A 28 -14.52 -4.50 -12.48
N VAL A 29 -13.37 -3.84 -12.66
CA VAL A 29 -13.21 -2.58 -13.41
C VAL A 29 -11.92 -2.66 -14.25
N PRO A 30 -11.77 -1.80 -15.29
CA PRO A 30 -10.50 -1.64 -15.98
C PRO A 30 -9.36 -1.26 -15.04
N ALA A 31 -8.16 -1.78 -15.29
CA ALA A 31 -6.99 -1.55 -14.44
C ALA A 31 -6.63 -0.06 -14.26
N THR A 32 -6.81 0.75 -15.30
CA THR A 32 -6.60 2.20 -15.29
C THR A 32 -7.54 2.92 -14.32
N GLU A 33 -8.80 2.48 -14.23
CA GLU A 33 -9.80 3.04 -13.32
C GLU A 33 -9.43 2.72 -11.87
N ALA A 34 -9.10 1.46 -11.59
CA ALA A 34 -8.67 1.04 -10.26
C ALA A 34 -7.37 1.76 -9.84
N TYR A 35 -6.43 1.95 -10.75
CA TYR A 35 -5.16 2.64 -10.46
C TYR A 35 -5.37 4.13 -10.21
N SER A 36 -6.29 4.76 -10.96
CA SER A 36 -6.68 6.15 -10.73
C SER A 36 -7.31 6.33 -9.34
N ALA A 37 -8.22 5.44 -8.93
CA ALA A 37 -8.84 5.47 -7.61
C ALA A 37 -7.81 5.22 -6.48
N LEU A 38 -6.85 4.35 -6.73
CA LEU A 38 -5.74 4.07 -5.81
C LEU A 38 -4.75 5.25 -5.71
N ARG A 39 -4.57 6.04 -6.77
CA ARG A 39 -3.72 7.24 -6.79
C ARG A 39 -4.43 8.52 -6.36
N ASP A 40 -5.74 8.46 -6.10
CA ASP A 40 -6.50 9.59 -5.57
C ASP A 40 -6.27 9.76 -4.06
N PHE A 41 -5.09 10.28 -3.72
CA PHE A 41 -4.66 10.52 -2.34
C PHE A 41 -5.52 11.55 -1.60
N GLN A 42 -6.10 12.51 -2.32
CA GLN A 42 -7.01 13.50 -1.74
C GLN A 42 -8.32 12.88 -1.24
N SER A 43 -8.83 11.86 -1.94
CA SER A 43 -10.06 11.15 -1.56
C SER A 43 -9.80 9.79 -0.91
N TYR A 44 -8.56 9.46 -0.57
CA TYR A 44 -8.15 8.13 -0.08
C TYR A 44 -8.98 7.66 1.14
N SER A 45 -9.36 8.62 2.00
CA SER A 45 -10.16 8.41 3.21
C SER A 45 -11.58 7.91 2.95
N VAL A 46 -12.12 8.14 1.74
CA VAL A 46 -13.48 7.76 1.35
C VAL A 46 -13.64 6.24 1.37
N TRP A 47 -12.58 5.51 1.04
CA TRP A 47 -12.61 4.05 0.98
C TRP A 47 -11.62 3.39 1.95
N ASN A 48 -10.46 4.00 2.23
CA ASN A 48 -9.45 3.40 3.08
C ASN A 48 -9.52 3.91 4.53
N LYS A 49 -10.20 3.16 5.39
CA LYS A 49 -10.30 3.50 6.83
C LYS A 49 -8.99 3.34 7.62
N PHE A 50 -8.06 2.53 7.13
CA PHE A 50 -6.75 2.31 7.77
C PHE A 50 -5.74 3.39 7.41
N THR A 51 -5.96 4.07 6.28
CA THR A 51 -5.13 5.17 5.80
C THR A 51 -6.01 6.39 5.54
N PRO A 52 -6.47 7.09 6.60
CA PRO A 52 -7.39 8.21 6.45
C PRO A 52 -6.82 9.43 5.74
N SER A 53 -5.50 9.57 5.59
CA SER A 53 -4.94 10.64 4.75
C SER A 53 -3.52 10.31 4.28
N ILE A 54 -3.20 10.83 3.10
CA ILE A 54 -1.85 10.86 2.56
C ILE A 54 -1.55 12.32 2.20
N SER A 55 -0.56 12.90 2.87
CA SER A 55 -0.09 14.26 2.59
C SER A 55 1.08 14.20 1.62
N THR A 56 0.96 14.92 0.51
CA THR A 56 2.01 15.04 -0.51
C THR A 56 2.66 16.42 -0.45
N PRO A 57 3.91 16.60 -0.95
CA PRO A 57 4.59 17.90 -0.92
C PRO A 57 3.80 19.04 -1.59
N SER A 58 3.15 18.72 -2.71
CA SER A 58 2.40 19.67 -3.54
C SER A 58 0.93 19.81 -3.11
N GLY A 59 0.45 18.98 -2.17
CA GLY A 59 -0.97 18.87 -1.85
C GLY A 59 -1.82 18.26 -2.98
N THR A 60 -1.19 17.70 -4.01
CA THR A 60 -1.85 17.05 -5.16
C THR A 60 -1.64 15.54 -5.16
N ASN A 61 -2.32 14.83 -6.07
CA ASN A 61 -2.13 13.38 -6.28
C ASN A 61 -0.83 13.04 -7.03
N ASN A 62 -0.10 14.06 -7.50
CA ASN A 62 1.16 13.89 -8.20
C ASN A 62 2.29 13.73 -7.18
N ILE A 63 2.94 12.58 -7.24
CA ILE A 63 4.15 12.26 -6.48
C ILE A 63 5.21 11.74 -7.44
N GLU A 64 6.45 12.10 -7.17
CA GLU A 64 7.63 11.69 -7.91
C GLU A 64 8.55 10.82 -7.05
N LEU A 65 9.51 10.16 -7.70
CA LEU A 65 10.52 9.38 -7.01
C LEU A 65 11.29 10.26 -6.01
N ASN A 66 11.50 9.75 -4.80
CA ASN A 66 12.12 10.44 -3.66
C ASN A 66 11.29 11.52 -2.97
N ASP A 67 10.06 11.80 -3.42
CA ASP A 67 9.18 12.70 -2.68
C ASP A 67 8.99 12.22 -1.23
N ARG A 68 8.92 13.19 -0.32
CA ARG A 68 8.58 12.96 1.08
C ARG A 68 7.09 13.15 1.26
N ILE A 69 6.40 12.06 1.58
CA ILE A 69 4.97 12.07 1.87
C ILE A 69 4.74 11.69 3.32
N SER A 70 3.57 11.97 3.86
CA SER A 70 3.17 11.50 5.18
C SER A 70 1.91 10.66 5.08
N ILE A 71 1.94 9.45 5.61
CA ILE A 71 0.79 8.55 5.64
C ILE A 71 0.24 8.54 7.06
N SER A 72 -1.01 8.97 7.22
CA SER A 72 -1.71 8.77 8.49
C SER A 72 -2.23 7.35 8.55
N TYR A 73 -1.76 6.58 9.53
CA TYR A 73 -2.21 5.22 9.80
C TYR A 73 -3.15 5.18 11.00
N ARG A 74 -4.20 4.37 10.88
CA ARG A 74 -5.15 4.06 11.95
C ARG A 74 -5.07 2.56 12.27
N ALA A 75 -4.35 2.22 13.35
CA ALA A 75 -4.06 0.84 13.71
C ALA A 75 -5.20 0.09 14.42
N ASP A 76 -6.20 0.81 14.92
CA ASP A 76 -7.44 0.30 15.52
C ASP A 76 -8.56 1.28 15.18
N THR A 77 -9.83 0.88 15.19
CA THR A 77 -10.97 1.75 14.84
C THR A 77 -11.18 2.92 15.82
N ARG A 78 -10.33 3.06 16.84
CA ARG A 78 -10.20 4.23 17.71
C ARG A 78 -9.65 5.44 16.95
N GLU A 79 -9.94 6.64 17.44
CA GLU A 79 -9.68 7.90 16.72
C GLU A 79 -8.19 8.24 16.52
N ASN A 80 -7.28 7.64 17.30
CA ASN A 80 -5.87 7.98 17.25
C ASN A 80 -5.24 7.55 15.91
N THR A 81 -4.74 8.53 15.17
CA THR A 81 -3.95 8.33 13.96
C THR A 81 -2.47 8.55 14.26
N THR A 82 -1.61 7.77 13.62
CA THR A 82 -0.16 7.95 13.67
C THR A 82 0.30 8.37 12.29
N SER A 83 0.87 9.57 12.19
CA SER A 83 1.46 10.06 10.95
C SER A 83 2.85 9.46 10.79
N ILE A 84 3.05 8.68 9.74
CA ILE A 84 4.32 8.05 9.40
C ILE A 84 4.89 8.77 8.18
N PRO A 85 6.02 9.48 8.32
CA PRO A 85 6.69 10.03 7.16
C PRO A 85 7.26 8.90 6.32
N CYS A 86 7.10 9.01 5.01
CA CYS A 86 7.52 8.04 4.01
C CYS A 86 8.27 8.75 2.88
N ARG A 87 9.11 7.98 2.20
CA ARG A 87 9.73 8.36 0.94
C ARG A 87 9.18 7.50 -0.18
N VAL A 88 8.87 8.12 -1.30
CA VAL A 88 8.46 7.42 -2.52
C VAL A 88 9.67 6.70 -3.11
N THR A 89 9.57 5.38 -3.28
CA THR A 89 10.64 4.52 -3.80
C THR A 89 10.36 3.96 -5.18
N ALA A 90 9.11 3.97 -5.64
CA ALA A 90 8.75 3.73 -7.03
C ALA A 90 7.42 4.41 -7.37
N VAL A 91 7.30 4.90 -8.61
CA VAL A 91 6.05 5.31 -9.26
C VAL A 91 6.20 4.95 -10.73
N SER A 92 5.27 4.16 -11.26
CA SER A 92 5.20 3.81 -12.68
C SER A 92 3.72 3.73 -13.06
N ASP A 93 3.26 4.67 -13.87
CA ASP A 93 1.87 4.66 -14.35
C ASP A 93 1.68 3.59 -15.44
N ASN A 94 2.75 3.26 -16.17
CA ASN A 94 2.75 2.17 -17.16
C ASN A 94 2.61 0.80 -16.48
N ASP A 95 3.36 0.56 -15.39
CA ASP A 95 3.28 -0.69 -14.62
C ASP A 95 2.23 -0.64 -13.51
N MET A 96 1.47 0.46 -13.43
CA MET A 96 0.46 0.75 -12.40
C MET A 96 0.94 0.39 -10.98
N THR A 97 2.15 0.83 -10.67
CA THR A 97 2.86 0.49 -9.44
C THR A 97 3.28 1.77 -8.72
N PHE A 98 3.08 1.80 -7.41
CA PHE A 98 3.78 2.77 -6.56
C PHE A 98 4.25 2.11 -5.27
N ALA A 99 5.38 2.59 -4.74
CA ALA A 99 6.00 2.06 -3.54
C ALA A 99 6.48 3.18 -2.61
N LEU A 100 6.34 2.93 -1.31
CA LEU A 100 6.56 3.87 -0.23
C LEU A 100 7.37 3.19 0.86
N ARG A 101 8.51 3.77 1.21
CA ARG A 101 9.33 3.31 2.34
C ARG A 101 9.12 4.25 3.52
N ALA A 102 8.84 3.71 4.70
CA ALA A 102 8.79 4.54 5.89
C ALA A 102 10.16 5.13 6.20
N TRP A 103 10.17 6.42 6.55
CA TRP A 103 11.35 7.14 6.99
C TRP A 103 11.20 7.45 8.48
N LEU A 104 11.82 6.63 9.34
CA LEU A 104 11.70 6.75 10.78
C LEU A 104 12.98 7.39 11.34
N PRO A 105 13.03 8.72 11.59
CA PRO A 105 14.28 9.44 11.85
C PRO A 105 15.05 8.96 13.09
N PHE A 106 14.37 8.35 14.06
CA PHE A 106 14.97 7.82 15.29
C PHE A 106 15.14 6.29 15.29
N VAL A 107 14.88 5.64 14.16
CA VAL A 107 14.97 4.18 14.01
C VAL A 107 16.04 3.89 12.95
N PRO A 108 17.21 3.37 13.34
CA PRO A 108 18.25 2.98 12.39
C PRO A 108 17.76 1.93 11.38
N GLU A 109 18.31 1.94 10.16
CA GLU A 109 17.88 1.01 9.11
C GLU A 109 18.13 -0.48 9.46
N TRP A 110 19.18 -0.77 10.23
CA TRP A 110 19.43 -2.15 10.70
C TRP A 110 18.37 -2.60 11.72
N LEU A 111 17.67 -1.66 12.36
CA LEU A 111 16.66 -1.95 13.38
C LEU A 111 15.31 -2.28 12.75
N LEU A 112 14.76 -1.39 11.93
CA LEU A 112 13.51 -1.63 11.21
C LEU A 112 13.39 -0.76 9.96
N VAL A 113 13.09 -1.38 8.82
CA VAL A 113 12.71 -0.69 7.58
C VAL A 113 11.46 -1.36 7.03
N PRO A 114 10.30 -0.69 7.06
CA PRO A 114 9.12 -1.09 6.31
C PRO A 114 9.08 -0.41 4.94
N GLU A 115 8.80 -1.20 3.90
CA GLU A 115 8.52 -0.72 2.55
C GLU A 115 7.23 -1.36 2.03
N LYS A 116 6.33 -0.52 1.54
CA LYS A 116 5.02 -0.89 1.05
C LYS A 116 4.95 -0.71 -0.45
N VAL A 117 4.48 -1.72 -1.16
CA VAL A 117 4.32 -1.73 -2.62
C VAL A 117 2.86 -1.99 -2.95
N HIS A 118 2.34 -1.17 -3.85
CA HIS A 118 1.01 -1.30 -4.41
C HIS A 118 1.14 -1.52 -5.91
N LYS A 119 0.43 -2.51 -6.44
CA LYS A 119 0.43 -2.81 -7.87
C LYS A 119 -0.96 -3.20 -8.34
N ILE A 120 -1.32 -2.72 -9.53
CA ILE A 120 -2.50 -3.19 -10.24
C ILE A 120 -2.04 -3.87 -11.53
N THR A 121 -2.58 -5.06 -11.79
CA THR A 121 -2.29 -5.82 -13.01
C THR A 121 -3.59 -6.06 -13.76
N SER A 122 -3.65 -5.66 -15.04
CA SER A 122 -4.80 -5.98 -15.90
C SER A 122 -4.94 -7.49 -16.06
N ARG A 123 -6.18 -7.98 -16.03
CA ARG A 123 -6.56 -9.38 -16.28
C ARG A 123 -7.61 -9.49 -17.40
N GLY A 124 -7.76 -8.44 -18.19
CA GLY A 124 -8.79 -8.29 -19.21
C GLY A 124 -9.23 -6.84 -19.33
N GLU A 125 -10.27 -6.59 -20.13
CA GLU A 125 -10.82 -5.25 -20.36
C GLU A 125 -11.49 -4.68 -19.10
N ASP A 126 -12.22 -5.53 -18.37
CA ASP A 126 -13.07 -5.15 -17.23
C ASP A 126 -12.66 -5.81 -15.90
N GLU A 127 -11.48 -6.43 -15.85
CA GLU A 127 -10.98 -7.11 -14.66
C GLU A 127 -9.52 -6.74 -14.39
N CYS A 128 -9.19 -6.44 -13.14
CA CYS A 128 -7.81 -6.27 -12.69
C CYS A 128 -7.56 -6.95 -11.33
N LEU A 129 -6.29 -7.26 -11.08
CA LEU A 129 -5.79 -7.71 -9.79
C LEU A 129 -5.09 -6.54 -9.08
N TYR A 130 -5.60 -6.14 -7.92
CA TYR A 130 -4.88 -5.27 -7.00
C TYR A 130 -4.11 -6.10 -5.98
N GLN A 131 -2.86 -5.73 -5.75
CA GLN A 131 -1.97 -6.31 -4.76
C GLN A 131 -1.32 -5.20 -3.92
N VAL A 132 -1.27 -5.44 -2.61
CA VAL A 132 -0.55 -4.61 -1.66
C VAL A 132 0.35 -5.51 -0.80
N TYR A 133 1.63 -5.18 -0.77
CA TYR A 133 2.64 -5.88 -0.01
C TYR A 133 3.35 -4.90 0.92
N GLU A 134 3.62 -5.32 2.15
CA GLU A 134 4.48 -4.58 3.06
C GLU A 134 5.59 -5.51 3.54
N THR A 135 6.79 -5.26 3.05
CA THR A 135 8.01 -6.00 3.38
C THR A 135 8.81 -5.23 4.41
N GLN A 136 9.34 -5.95 5.38
CA GLN A 136 10.09 -5.40 6.50
C GLN A 136 11.46 -6.08 6.62
N SER A 137 12.49 -5.28 6.87
CA SER A 137 13.84 -5.73 7.18
C SER A 137 14.32 -5.18 8.54
N GLY A 138 15.42 -5.74 9.04
CA GLY A 138 16.03 -5.35 10.31
C GLY A 138 15.63 -6.25 11.48
N VAL A 139 16.37 -6.16 12.58
CA VAL A 139 16.23 -7.11 13.71
C VAL A 139 14.85 -7.01 14.38
N LEU A 140 14.23 -5.83 14.40
CA LEU A 140 12.91 -5.64 15.02
C LEU A 140 11.78 -6.23 14.15
N ALA A 141 12.03 -6.47 12.85
CA ALA A 141 11.03 -7.08 11.97
C ALA A 141 10.62 -8.50 12.42
N TYR A 142 11.52 -9.24 13.09
CA TYR A 142 11.18 -10.53 13.69
C TYR A 142 10.13 -10.41 14.80
N ALA A 143 10.27 -9.41 15.67
CA ALA A 143 9.31 -9.15 16.75
C ALA A 143 7.98 -8.64 16.19
N VAL A 144 8.03 -7.76 15.19
CA VAL A 144 6.83 -7.28 14.47
C VAL A 144 6.08 -8.43 13.83
N LYS A 145 6.78 -9.33 13.13
CA LYS A 145 6.19 -10.55 12.54
C LYS A 145 5.46 -11.38 13.62
N TYR A 146 6.12 -11.63 14.74
CA TYR A 146 5.58 -12.49 15.80
C TYR A 146 4.34 -11.89 16.48
N TRP A 147 4.35 -10.59 16.82
CA TRP A 147 3.24 -9.97 17.56
C TRP A 147 2.18 -9.31 16.69
N MET A 148 2.54 -8.81 15.51
CA MET A 148 1.68 -7.99 14.66
C MET A 148 1.47 -8.56 13.25
N GLY A 149 2.14 -9.66 12.87
CA GLY A 149 2.09 -10.19 11.51
C GLY A 149 0.67 -10.51 11.03
N ALA A 150 -0.15 -11.16 11.87
CA ALA A 150 -1.55 -11.44 11.54
C ALA A 150 -2.38 -10.15 11.40
N LYS A 151 -2.17 -9.18 12.31
CA LYS A 151 -2.86 -7.89 12.28
C LYS A 151 -2.52 -7.08 11.03
N GLN A 152 -1.24 -7.02 10.64
CA GLN A 152 -0.78 -6.34 9.42
C GLN A 152 -1.31 -7.01 8.16
N SER A 153 -1.32 -8.35 8.11
CA SER A 153 -1.88 -9.09 6.97
C SER A 153 -3.37 -8.83 6.82
N ASN A 154 -4.13 -8.87 7.92
CA ASN A 154 -5.57 -8.54 7.91
C ASN A 154 -5.82 -7.09 7.49
N MET A 155 -4.97 -6.15 7.91
CA MET A 155 -5.05 -4.76 7.50
C MET A 155 -4.82 -4.62 5.99
N ASN A 156 -3.76 -5.22 5.45
CA ASN A 156 -3.46 -5.16 4.02
C ASN A 156 -4.56 -5.83 3.17
N GLN A 157 -5.11 -6.96 3.62
CA GLN A 157 -6.28 -7.55 2.97
C GLN A 157 -7.50 -6.63 3.02
N SER A 158 -7.78 -6.01 4.17
CA SER A 158 -8.91 -5.07 4.30
C SER A 158 -8.76 -3.84 3.42
N ILE A 159 -7.53 -3.35 3.20
CA ILE A 159 -7.24 -2.28 2.23
C ILE A 159 -7.57 -2.74 0.80
N ALA A 160 -7.22 -3.98 0.44
CA ALA A 160 -7.53 -4.56 -0.87
C ALA A 160 -9.04 -4.69 -1.10
N ASP A 161 -9.76 -5.23 -0.11
CA ASP A 161 -11.21 -5.38 -0.17
C ASP A 161 -11.91 -4.01 -0.22
N ALA A 162 -11.39 -3.01 0.49
CA ALA A 162 -11.94 -1.66 0.48
C ALA A 162 -11.81 -0.97 -0.89
N LEU A 163 -10.66 -1.07 -1.55
CA LEU A 163 -10.50 -0.54 -2.91
C LEU A 163 -11.46 -1.23 -3.88
N LYS A 164 -11.55 -2.57 -3.81
CA LYS A 164 -12.50 -3.35 -4.61
C LYS A 164 -13.93 -2.84 -4.46
N MET A 165 -14.41 -2.74 -3.21
CA MET A 165 -15.76 -2.27 -2.91
C MET A 165 -16.01 -0.85 -3.42
N HIS A 166 -15.00 0.02 -3.34
CA HIS A 166 -15.09 1.39 -3.82
C HIS A 166 -15.26 1.45 -5.35
N CYS A 167 -14.35 0.84 -6.09
CA CYS A 167 -14.38 0.80 -7.55
C CYS A 167 -15.68 0.17 -8.10
N GLU A 168 -16.06 -0.99 -7.57
CA GLU A 168 -17.26 -1.71 -8.03
C GLU A 168 -18.58 -1.04 -7.62
N LYS A 169 -18.57 -0.19 -6.58
CA LYS A 169 -19.72 0.64 -6.23
C LYS A 169 -19.84 1.86 -7.14
N THR A 170 -18.71 2.46 -7.53
CA THR A 170 -18.68 3.60 -8.46
C THR A 170 -19.17 3.18 -9.84
N LYS A 171 -18.67 2.05 -10.40
CA LYS A 171 -19.15 1.49 -11.67
C LYS A 171 -20.67 1.28 -11.71
N ARG A 172 -21.25 0.76 -10.62
CA ARG A 172 -22.71 0.52 -10.51
C ARG A 172 -23.58 1.79 -10.44
N ARG A 173 -22.99 2.97 -10.23
CA ARG A 173 -23.71 4.25 -10.18
C ARG A 173 -23.70 4.99 -11.51
N THR A 174 -22.78 4.64 -12.39
CA THR A 174 -22.58 5.26 -13.70
C THR A 174 -23.29 4.51 -14.84
N HIS A 175 -23.89 3.35 -14.53
CA HIS A 175 -24.77 2.56 -15.41
C HIS A 175 -26.16 2.49 -14.81
#